data_AF-Q0RM72-F1
#
_entry.id   AF-Q0RM72-F1
#
_cell.length_a   1.000
_cell.length_b   1.000
_cell.length_c   1.000
_cell.angle_alpha   90.00
_cell.angle_beta   90.00
_cell.angle_gamma   90.00
#
_symmetry.space_group_name_H-M   'P 1'
#
loop_
_entity.id
_entity.type
_entity.pdbx_description
1 polymer ?
#
loop_
_entity_poly.entity_id
_entity_poly.type
_entity_poly.pdbx_seq_one_letter_code
_entity_poly.pdbx_strand_id
1 'polypeptide(L)'
;MREFELPAEMLRRTGQMDALGGRIVLAVLDGDRDTLAEVLNQLSTWDRDHGGWPYHRAPFKMAYRTAAGHASTFLRLAEEKGLSTVDTALDRPRALVEQYAPDSYREQALAHLSAWDRVVEPDVAAVVAVAAVAAALASQKALFPSQEQAKLTLVRQIRRAESESIGSPPQERTDVGDDEAVAFLDELLGGDAGLPHSPSRWGLWEIDMVAAVKRHLLETPASATSAAQRDDLRRRIVAILESAAADLKSRNEAKAAKVRPGGQRTQPKKRKPRKGR
;
A
#
# COMPACT_ATOMS: atom_id res chain seq x y z
N MET A 1 -33.15 -10.15 -20.95
CA MET A 1 -32.13 -10.87 -20.17
C MET A 1 -32.51 -10.71 -18.71
N ARG A 2 -32.72 -11.79 -17.97
CA ARG A 2 -32.91 -11.69 -16.52
C ARG A 2 -31.53 -11.50 -15.92
N GLU A 3 -31.30 -10.36 -15.29
CA GLU A 3 -30.13 -10.19 -14.42
C GLU A 3 -30.21 -11.28 -13.36
N PHE A 4 -29.18 -12.14 -13.31
CA PHE A 4 -29.03 -13.10 -12.23
C PHE A 4 -28.61 -12.30 -10.99
N GLU A 5 -29.57 -11.78 -10.24
CA GLU A 5 -29.29 -11.19 -8.93
C GLU A 5 -28.84 -12.30 -7.98
N LEU A 6 -27.62 -12.19 -7.49
CA LEU A 6 -27.13 -13.06 -6.42
C LEU A 6 -27.97 -12.81 -5.16
N PRO A 7 -28.34 -13.84 -4.39
CA PRO A 7 -28.99 -13.66 -3.09
C PRO A 7 -28.19 -12.69 -2.21
N ALA A 8 -28.87 -11.83 -1.45
CA ALA A 8 -28.23 -10.80 -0.60
C ALA A 8 -27.14 -11.38 0.32
N GLU A 9 -27.37 -12.58 0.87
CA GLU A 9 -26.40 -13.27 1.71
C GLU A 9 -25.11 -13.68 0.95
N MET A 10 -25.24 -14.02 -0.34
CA MET A 10 -24.08 -14.31 -1.19
C MET A 10 -23.31 -13.04 -1.56
N LEU A 11 -23.99 -11.92 -1.76
CA LEU A 11 -23.36 -10.61 -1.98
C LEU A 11 -22.59 -10.16 -0.74
N ARG A 12 -23.22 -10.27 0.44
CA ARG A 12 -22.60 -10.00 1.75
C ARG A 12 -21.35 -10.81 1.97
N ARG A 13 -21.45 -12.11 1.73
CA ARG A 13 -20.30 -13.00 1.86
C ARG A 13 -19.19 -12.67 0.87
N THR A 14 -19.52 -12.33 -0.38
CA THR A 14 -18.53 -12.02 -1.42
C THR A 14 -17.76 -10.76 -1.06
N GLY A 15 -18.45 -9.67 -0.73
CA GLY A 15 -17.79 -8.42 -0.34
C GLY A 15 -16.95 -8.54 0.93
N GLN A 16 -17.39 -9.33 1.92
CA GLN A 16 -16.58 -9.61 3.12
C GLN A 16 -15.32 -10.44 2.81
N MET A 17 -15.42 -11.44 1.94
CA MET A 17 -14.25 -12.23 1.51
C MET A 17 -13.27 -11.41 0.67
N ASP A 18 -13.77 -10.53 -0.19
CA ASP A 18 -12.95 -9.57 -0.93
C ASP A 18 -12.25 -8.59 0.02
N ALA A 19 -12.97 -8.07 1.01
CA ALA A 19 -12.40 -7.22 2.05
C ALA A 19 -11.30 -7.94 2.84
N LEU A 20 -11.51 -9.19 3.26
CA LEU A 20 -10.49 -10.00 3.93
C LEU A 20 -9.27 -10.22 3.02
N GLY A 21 -9.46 -10.52 1.73
CA GLY A 21 -8.37 -10.63 0.76
C GLY A 21 -7.53 -9.35 0.65
N GLY A 22 -8.19 -8.19 0.59
CA GLY A 22 -7.51 -6.89 0.61
C GLY A 22 -6.79 -6.61 1.94
N ARG A 23 -7.42 -6.94 3.08
CA ARG A 23 -6.82 -6.79 4.41
C ARG A 23 -5.55 -7.63 4.58
N ILE A 24 -5.48 -8.82 3.98
CA ILE A 24 -4.26 -9.64 3.97
C ILE A 24 -3.13 -8.92 3.24
N VAL A 25 -3.40 -8.35 2.04
CA VAL A 25 -2.40 -7.57 1.30
C VAL A 25 -1.93 -6.36 2.12
N LEU A 26 -2.86 -5.65 2.75
CA LEU A 26 -2.56 -4.49 3.59
C LEU A 26 -1.70 -4.86 4.81
N ALA A 27 -2.04 -5.94 5.51
CA ALA A 27 -1.27 -6.40 6.68
C ALA A 27 0.17 -6.77 6.30
N VAL A 28 0.37 -7.46 5.17
CA VAL A 28 1.72 -7.75 4.65
C VAL A 28 2.46 -6.46 4.26
N LEU A 29 1.75 -5.48 3.68
CA LEU A 29 2.32 -4.18 3.29
C LEU A 29 2.70 -3.31 4.50
N ASP A 30 1.92 -3.35 5.59
CA ASP A 30 2.22 -2.66 6.84
C ASP A 30 3.29 -3.40 7.68
N GLY A 31 3.59 -4.67 7.35
CA GLY A 31 4.49 -5.51 8.14
C GLY A 31 3.90 -5.92 9.48
N ASP A 32 2.58 -6.01 9.58
CA ASP A 32 1.87 -6.35 10.80
C ASP A 32 1.54 -7.85 10.83
N ARG A 33 2.40 -8.61 11.51
CA ARG A 33 2.27 -10.06 11.66
C ARG A 33 1.02 -10.46 12.45
N ASP A 34 0.65 -9.67 13.46
CA ASP A 34 -0.46 -10.01 14.35
C ASP A 34 -1.80 -9.80 13.64
N THR A 35 -1.95 -8.65 12.96
CA THR A 35 -3.12 -8.40 12.10
C THR A 35 -3.21 -9.43 10.97
N LEU A 36 -2.09 -9.81 10.35
CA LEU A 36 -2.09 -10.86 9.33
C LEU A 36 -2.60 -12.19 9.89
N ALA A 37 -2.10 -12.62 11.05
CA ALA A 37 -2.53 -13.86 11.69
C ALA A 37 -4.02 -13.83 12.05
N GLU A 38 -4.53 -12.70 12.57
CA GLU A 38 -5.93 -12.52 12.90
C GLU A 38 -6.83 -12.64 11.66
N VAL A 39 -6.49 -11.92 10.58
CA VAL A 39 -7.28 -11.94 9.33
C VAL A 39 -7.28 -13.33 8.69
N LEU A 40 -6.14 -14.04 8.70
CA LEU A 40 -6.07 -15.42 8.21
C LEU A 40 -6.90 -16.38 9.08
N ASN A 41 -6.92 -16.16 10.40
CA ASN A 41 -7.78 -16.94 11.30
C ASN A 41 -9.26 -16.70 10.97
N GLN A 42 -9.70 -15.45 10.86
CA GLN A 42 -11.07 -15.08 10.47
C GLN A 42 -11.48 -15.72 9.13
N LEU A 43 -10.57 -15.72 8.14
CA LEU A 43 -10.80 -16.39 6.85
C LEU A 43 -10.98 -17.92 7.01
N SER A 44 -10.20 -18.55 7.89
CA SER A 44 -10.22 -20.01 8.11
C SER A 44 -11.38 -20.51 8.97
N THR A 45 -11.94 -19.65 9.84
CA THR A 45 -13.04 -20.00 10.74
C THR A 45 -14.39 -19.50 10.24
N TRP A 46 -14.41 -18.69 9.18
CA TRP A 46 -15.61 -18.03 8.67
C TRP A 46 -16.85 -18.94 8.58
N ASP A 47 -16.72 -20.09 7.90
CA ASP A 47 -17.82 -21.05 7.71
C ASP A 47 -18.30 -21.69 9.01
N ARG A 48 -17.44 -21.78 10.03
CA ARG A 48 -17.79 -22.33 11.35
C ARG A 48 -18.43 -21.28 12.25
N ASP A 49 -17.94 -20.05 12.21
CA ASP A 49 -18.32 -19.00 13.15
C ASP A 49 -19.65 -18.33 12.79
N HIS A 50 -19.99 -18.25 11.50
CA HIS A 50 -21.15 -17.48 11.04
C HIS A 50 -22.43 -18.31 10.84
N GLY A 51 -22.42 -19.61 11.15
CA GLY A 51 -23.60 -20.48 11.14
C GLY A 51 -24.39 -20.53 9.81
N GLY A 52 -23.82 -19.98 8.74
CA GLY A 52 -24.47 -19.78 7.45
C GLY A 52 -24.33 -20.98 6.52
N TRP A 53 -24.93 -20.88 5.33
CA TRP A 53 -24.77 -21.89 4.29
C TRP A 53 -23.28 -22.04 3.90
N PRO A 54 -22.73 -23.27 3.89
CA PRO A 54 -21.35 -23.50 3.50
C PRO A 54 -21.12 -23.01 2.07
N TYR A 55 -19.98 -22.37 1.82
CA TYR A 55 -19.67 -21.86 0.49
C TYR A 55 -19.56 -23.01 -0.50
N HIS A 56 -20.08 -22.81 -1.71
CA HIS A 56 -19.92 -23.79 -2.79
C HIS A 56 -18.49 -23.82 -3.38
N ARG A 57 -17.59 -22.89 -3.00
CA ARG A 57 -16.18 -22.90 -3.42
C ARG A 57 -15.27 -23.13 -2.22
N ALA A 58 -14.04 -23.57 -2.49
CA ALA A 58 -13.02 -23.67 -1.46
C ALA A 58 -12.86 -22.34 -0.69
N PRO A 59 -12.72 -22.38 0.66
CA PRO A 59 -12.81 -21.21 1.53
C PRO A 59 -11.82 -20.09 1.18
N PHE A 60 -10.66 -20.44 0.61
CA PHE A 60 -9.58 -19.49 0.30
C PHE A 60 -9.63 -18.94 -1.13
N LYS A 61 -10.52 -19.47 -1.99
CA LYS A 61 -10.53 -19.14 -3.42
C LYS A 61 -10.87 -17.68 -3.72
N MET A 62 -11.74 -17.05 -2.92
CA MET A 62 -12.05 -15.63 -3.12
C MET A 62 -10.92 -14.74 -2.62
N ALA A 63 -10.45 -14.92 -1.38
CA ALA A 63 -9.31 -14.15 -0.86
C ALA A 63 -8.08 -14.26 -1.78
N TYR A 64 -7.80 -15.45 -2.33
CA TYR A 64 -6.75 -15.65 -3.33
C TYR A 64 -6.99 -14.82 -4.58
N ARG A 65 -8.21 -14.85 -5.14
CA ARG A 65 -8.55 -14.07 -6.34
C ARG A 65 -8.41 -12.58 -6.13
N THR A 66 -8.82 -12.07 -4.96
CA THR A 66 -8.70 -10.65 -4.64
C THR A 66 -7.24 -10.23 -4.52
N ALA A 67 -6.44 -10.97 -3.75
CA ALA A 67 -5.01 -10.71 -3.61
C ALA A 67 -4.27 -10.85 -4.96
N ALA A 68 -4.61 -11.86 -5.76
CA ALA A 68 -4.10 -12.02 -7.12
C ALA A 68 -4.52 -10.88 -8.04
N GLY A 69 -5.75 -10.38 -7.92
CA GLY A 69 -6.24 -9.21 -8.66
C GLY A 69 -5.42 -7.96 -8.37
N HIS A 70 -5.03 -7.72 -7.11
CA HIS A 70 -4.11 -6.64 -6.75
C HIS A 70 -2.73 -6.86 -7.36
N ALA A 71 -2.16 -8.06 -7.21
CA ALA A 71 -0.86 -8.40 -7.79
C ALA A 71 -0.84 -8.21 -9.32
N SER A 72 -1.83 -8.74 -10.04
CA SER A 72 -1.96 -8.57 -11.49
C SER A 72 -2.13 -7.10 -11.89
N THR A 73 -2.92 -6.32 -11.13
CA THR A 73 -3.07 -4.88 -11.39
C THR A 73 -1.74 -4.15 -11.27
N PHE A 74 -0.96 -4.43 -10.22
CA PHE A 74 0.33 -3.78 -10.00
C PHE A 74 1.40 -4.27 -10.99
N LEU A 75 1.37 -5.55 -11.39
CA LEU A 75 2.21 -6.08 -12.47
C LEU A 75 1.95 -5.36 -13.79
N ARG A 76 0.67 -5.20 -14.17
CA ARG A 76 0.30 -4.44 -15.38
C ARG A 76 0.78 -3.00 -15.33
N LEU A 77 0.62 -2.32 -14.19
CA LEU A 77 1.16 -0.97 -14.00
C LEU A 77 2.70 -0.93 -14.08
N ALA A 78 3.38 -2.01 -13.69
CA ALA A 78 4.84 -2.11 -13.78
C ALA A 78 5.29 -2.26 -15.23
N GLU A 79 4.60 -3.11 -15.99
CA GLU A 79 4.82 -3.30 -17.43
C GLU A 79 4.57 -1.99 -18.20
N GLU A 80 3.47 -1.29 -17.92
CA GLU A 80 3.15 0.02 -18.52
C GLU A 80 4.24 1.07 -18.26
N LYS A 81 4.97 0.94 -17.14
CA LYS A 81 6.10 1.79 -16.75
C LYS A 81 7.47 1.25 -17.19
N GLY A 82 7.53 0.12 -17.88
CA GLY A 82 8.77 -0.50 -18.36
C GLY A 82 9.66 -1.07 -17.25
N LEU A 83 9.10 -1.44 -16.10
CA LEU A 83 9.84 -2.00 -14.97
C LEU A 83 10.01 -3.52 -15.12
N SER A 84 11.18 -4.05 -14.74
CA SER A 84 11.40 -5.50 -14.68
C SER A 84 10.52 -6.13 -13.59
N THR A 85 9.62 -7.03 -14.01
CA THR A 85 8.68 -7.72 -13.13
C THR A 85 9.29 -8.95 -12.45
N VAL A 86 10.37 -9.52 -12.99
CA VAL A 86 10.96 -10.79 -12.55
C VAL A 86 11.62 -10.68 -11.17
N ASP A 87 12.55 -9.73 -10.98
CA ASP A 87 13.25 -9.53 -9.70
C ASP A 87 12.29 -9.08 -8.59
N THR A 88 11.24 -8.34 -8.97
CA THR A 88 10.29 -7.82 -7.99
C THR A 88 9.17 -8.79 -7.63
N ALA A 89 8.95 -9.83 -8.42
CA ALA A 89 7.95 -10.87 -8.15
C ALA A 89 8.45 -11.96 -7.19
N LEU A 90 9.77 -12.09 -6.96
CA LEU A 90 10.30 -13.25 -6.24
C LEU A 90 11.12 -12.90 -4.99
N ASP A 91 12.11 -12.00 -5.07
CA ASP A 91 13.03 -11.76 -3.93
C ASP A 91 12.38 -10.96 -2.81
N ARG A 92 11.73 -9.84 -3.15
CA ARG A 92 11.02 -9.03 -2.14
C ARG A 92 9.82 -9.75 -1.52
N PRO A 93 8.97 -10.44 -2.31
CA PRO A 93 7.89 -11.25 -1.74
C PRO A 93 8.39 -12.35 -0.81
N ARG A 94 9.50 -13.02 -1.16
CA ARG A 94 10.13 -14.03 -0.29
C ARG A 94 10.50 -13.42 1.07
N ALA A 95 11.17 -12.27 1.07
CA ALA A 95 11.55 -11.59 2.32
C ALA A 95 10.32 -11.21 3.17
N LEU A 96 9.24 -10.73 2.54
CA LEU A 96 8.00 -10.40 3.25
C LEU A 96 7.35 -11.65 3.88
N VAL A 97 7.35 -12.79 3.17
CA VAL A 97 6.85 -14.06 3.71
C VAL A 97 7.72 -14.55 4.87
N GLU A 98 9.05 -14.50 4.73
CA GLU A 98 9.98 -14.90 5.80
C GLU A 98 9.76 -14.07 7.07
N GLN A 99 9.57 -12.76 6.92
CA GLN A 99 9.47 -11.84 8.03
C GLN A 99 8.09 -11.85 8.71
N TYR A 100 7.01 -11.90 7.93
CA TYR A 100 5.66 -11.59 8.44
C TYR A 100 4.68 -12.78 8.38
N ALA A 101 4.92 -13.79 7.55
CA ALA A 101 3.99 -14.91 7.50
C ALA A 101 3.95 -15.67 8.84
N PRO A 102 2.76 -16.13 9.30
CA PRO A 102 2.67 -17.04 10.43
C PRO A 102 3.50 -18.30 10.21
N ASP A 103 4.12 -18.81 11.27
CA ASP A 103 5.05 -19.95 11.19
C ASP A 103 4.39 -21.19 10.55
N SER A 104 3.09 -21.41 10.81
CA SER A 104 2.31 -22.52 10.28
C SER A 104 2.15 -22.51 8.76
N TYR A 105 2.31 -21.36 8.11
CA TYR A 105 2.09 -21.21 6.66
C TYR A 105 3.35 -20.78 5.90
N ARG A 106 4.41 -20.38 6.60
CA ARG A 106 5.61 -19.77 5.99
C ARG A 106 6.25 -20.67 4.95
N GLU A 107 6.60 -21.91 5.30
CA GLU A 107 7.30 -22.82 4.39
C GLU A 107 6.48 -23.09 3.12
N GLN A 108 5.18 -23.34 3.28
CA GLN A 108 4.29 -23.59 2.16
C GLN A 108 4.09 -22.34 1.29
N ALA A 109 4.02 -21.14 1.88
CA ALA A 109 3.93 -19.89 1.14
C ALA A 109 5.21 -19.63 0.32
N LEU A 110 6.38 -19.95 0.88
CA LEU A 110 7.66 -19.88 0.17
C LEU A 110 7.74 -20.88 -0.99
N ALA A 111 7.18 -22.08 -0.81
CA ALA A 111 7.07 -23.07 -1.88
C ALA A 111 6.19 -22.54 -3.03
N HIS A 112 5.05 -21.91 -2.71
CA HIS A 112 4.17 -21.28 -3.71
C HIS A 112 4.85 -20.13 -4.45
N LEU A 113 5.63 -19.28 -3.77
CA LEU A 113 6.44 -18.25 -4.44
C LEU A 113 7.50 -18.84 -5.37
N SER A 114 8.12 -19.95 -4.98
CA SER A 114 9.14 -20.63 -5.78
C SER A 114 8.54 -21.33 -7.02
N ALA A 115 7.24 -21.58 -7.01
CA ALA A 115 6.46 -22.18 -8.08
C ALA A 115 5.43 -21.18 -8.69
N TRP A 116 5.75 -19.89 -8.67
CA TRP A 116 4.85 -18.80 -9.06
C TRP A 116 4.28 -18.91 -10.48
N ASP A 117 5.01 -19.58 -11.38
CA ASP A 117 4.59 -19.81 -12.77
C ASP A 117 3.59 -20.97 -12.93
N ARG A 118 3.27 -21.69 -11.85
CA ARG A 118 2.37 -22.85 -11.88
C ARG A 118 0.96 -22.49 -11.43
N VAL A 119 -0.01 -23.22 -11.97
CA VAL A 119 -1.38 -23.19 -11.45
C VAL A 119 -1.39 -23.92 -10.12
N VAL A 120 -1.72 -23.19 -9.06
CA VAL A 120 -1.81 -23.69 -7.69
C VAL A 120 -3.28 -23.70 -7.26
N GLU A 121 -3.71 -24.75 -6.57
CA GLU A 121 -5.03 -24.77 -5.94
C GLU A 121 -5.02 -23.80 -4.74
N PRO A 122 -5.97 -22.85 -4.64
CA PRO A 122 -5.96 -21.85 -3.58
C PRO A 122 -6.09 -22.45 -2.18
N ASP A 123 -5.02 -22.31 -1.38
CA ASP A 123 -4.98 -22.54 0.06
C ASP A 123 -4.55 -21.26 0.81
N VAL A 124 -4.51 -21.31 2.14
CA VAL A 124 -4.09 -20.17 2.97
C VAL A 124 -2.69 -19.69 2.62
N ALA A 125 -1.76 -20.62 2.39
CA ALA A 125 -0.38 -20.30 2.08
C ALA A 125 -0.23 -19.64 0.70
N ALA A 126 -1.05 -20.05 -0.28
CA ALA A 126 -1.11 -19.46 -1.60
C ALA A 126 -1.64 -18.01 -1.52
N VAL A 127 -2.64 -17.75 -0.66
CA VAL A 127 -3.13 -16.39 -0.37
C VAL A 127 -2.00 -15.52 0.19
N VAL A 128 -1.24 -16.02 1.17
CA VAL A 128 -0.10 -15.30 1.76
C VAL A 128 0.98 -15.00 0.72
N ALA A 129 1.32 -15.99 -0.11
CA ALA A 129 2.32 -15.84 -1.17
C ALA A 129 1.93 -14.74 -2.17
N VAL A 130 0.69 -14.77 -2.70
CA VAL A 130 0.25 -13.76 -3.65
C VAL A 130 0.07 -12.38 -3.01
N ALA A 131 -0.35 -12.32 -1.74
CA ALA A 131 -0.43 -11.07 -1.01
C ALA A 131 0.96 -10.43 -0.82
N ALA A 132 2.00 -11.23 -0.58
CA ALA A 132 3.37 -10.76 -0.53
C ALA A 132 3.85 -10.21 -1.88
N VAL A 133 3.45 -10.82 -3.00
CA VAL A 133 3.71 -10.27 -4.34
C VAL A 133 3.04 -8.90 -4.50
N ALA A 134 1.74 -8.80 -4.18
CA ALA A 134 1.02 -7.53 -4.25
C ALA A 134 1.65 -6.45 -3.37
N ALA A 135 2.01 -6.77 -2.13
CA ALA A 135 2.65 -5.85 -1.18
C ALA A 135 4.05 -5.40 -1.64
N ALA A 136 4.87 -6.30 -2.19
CA ALA A 136 6.19 -5.96 -2.71
C ALA A 136 6.11 -5.00 -3.91
N LEU A 137 5.14 -5.21 -4.80
CA LEU A 137 4.86 -4.33 -5.92
C LEU A 137 4.34 -2.97 -5.43
N ALA A 138 3.39 -2.96 -4.49
CA ALA A 138 2.86 -1.74 -3.88
C ALA A 138 3.93 -0.89 -3.19
N SER A 139 4.99 -1.52 -2.68
CA SER A 139 6.12 -0.86 -2.02
C SER A 139 7.14 -0.25 -3.00
N GLN A 140 6.99 -0.43 -4.32
CA GLN A 140 7.90 0.16 -5.28
C GLN A 140 7.62 1.66 -5.50
N LYS A 141 8.60 2.51 -5.18
CA LYS A 141 8.56 3.96 -5.46
C LYS A 141 8.29 4.30 -6.94
N ALA A 142 8.65 3.41 -7.86
CA ALA A 142 8.42 3.59 -9.29
C ALA A 142 6.95 3.36 -9.68
N LEU A 143 6.25 2.46 -8.98
CA LEU A 143 4.83 2.17 -9.18
C LEU A 143 3.96 3.18 -8.46
N PHE A 144 4.20 3.34 -7.16
CA PHE A 144 3.53 4.30 -6.31
C PHE A 144 4.55 5.32 -5.84
N PRO A 145 4.33 6.63 -6.05
CA PRO A 145 5.23 7.66 -5.55
C PRO A 145 5.49 7.50 -4.04
N SER A 146 4.51 6.96 -3.32
CA SER A 146 4.59 6.64 -1.90
C SER A 146 3.77 5.42 -1.51
N GLN A 147 4.25 4.74 -0.46
CA GLN A 147 3.60 3.60 0.16
C GLN A 147 2.27 3.98 0.83
N GLU A 148 2.14 5.18 1.42
CA GLU A 148 0.89 5.59 2.08
C GLU A 148 -0.25 5.78 1.08
N GLN A 149 0.05 6.21 -0.15
CA GLN A 149 -0.93 6.26 -1.23
C GLN A 149 -1.41 4.86 -1.64
N ALA A 150 -0.47 3.90 -1.76
CA ALA A 150 -0.83 2.51 -2.06
C ALA A 150 -1.75 1.92 -0.96
N LYS A 151 -1.41 2.17 0.30
CA LYS A 151 -2.24 1.77 1.46
C LYS A 151 -3.63 2.41 1.43
N LEU A 152 -3.72 3.72 1.16
CA LEU A 152 -5.01 4.41 1.05
C LEU A 152 -5.88 3.84 -0.07
N THR A 153 -5.29 3.53 -1.24
CA THR A 153 -6.01 2.88 -2.33
C THR A 153 -6.57 1.52 -1.92
N LEU A 154 -5.77 0.70 -1.24
CA LEU A 154 -6.21 -0.60 -0.73
C LEU A 154 -7.34 -0.45 0.30
N VAL A 155 -7.22 0.45 1.27
CA VAL A 155 -8.27 0.68 2.29
C VAL A 155 -9.58 1.15 1.66
N ARG A 156 -9.53 2.06 0.68
CA ARG A 156 -10.74 2.49 -0.05
C ARG A 156 -11.42 1.32 -0.76
N GLN A 157 -10.64 0.42 -1.37
CA GLN A 157 -11.16 -0.78 -2.04
C GLN A 157 -11.78 -1.76 -1.03
N ILE A 158 -11.13 -1.99 0.11
CA ILE A 158 -11.66 -2.80 1.21
C ILE A 158 -12.99 -2.24 1.71
N ARG A 159 -13.04 -0.94 2.03
CA ARG A 159 -14.27 -0.27 2.49
C ARG A 159 -15.40 -0.34 1.47
N ARG A 160 -15.07 -0.20 0.18
CA ARG A 160 -16.05 -0.36 -0.88
C ARG A 160 -16.60 -1.78 -0.94
N ALA A 161 -15.75 -2.79 -0.85
CA ALA A 161 -16.17 -4.19 -0.82
C ALA A 161 -17.04 -4.50 0.41
N GLU A 162 -16.70 -3.97 1.59
CA GLU A 162 -17.50 -4.07 2.81
C GLU A 162 -18.88 -3.43 2.64
N SER A 163 -18.93 -2.21 2.08
CA SER A 163 -20.17 -1.47 1.86
C SER A 163 -21.10 -2.14 0.85
N GLU A 164 -20.56 -2.62 -0.27
CA GLU A 164 -21.31 -3.39 -1.29
C GLU A 164 -21.88 -4.69 -0.69
N SER A 165 -21.25 -5.23 0.35
CA SER A 165 -21.66 -6.47 1.01
C SER A 165 -22.92 -6.31 1.89
N ILE A 166 -23.09 -5.17 2.57
CA ILE A 166 -24.16 -4.99 3.57
C ILE A 166 -25.48 -4.53 2.91
N GLY A 167 -25.45 -4.19 1.60
CA GLY A 167 -26.62 -3.67 0.88
C GLY A 167 -27.17 -2.37 1.47
N SER A 168 -26.39 -1.69 2.31
CA SER A 168 -26.77 -0.42 2.94
C SER A 168 -26.32 0.77 2.07
N PRO A 169 -27.14 1.83 1.95
CA PRO A 169 -26.75 3.09 1.32
C PRO A 169 -25.74 3.85 2.23
N PRO A 170 -25.14 4.98 1.80
CA PRO A 170 -23.70 5.34 1.86
C PRO A 170 -23.18 5.81 3.24
N GLN A 171 -23.68 5.22 4.33
CA GLN A 171 -23.25 5.55 5.70
C GLN A 171 -21.87 4.94 6.03
N GLU A 172 -21.47 3.87 5.34
CA GLU A 172 -20.08 3.43 5.39
C GLU A 172 -19.21 4.35 4.56
N ARG A 173 -18.37 5.08 5.28
CA ARG A 173 -17.49 6.06 4.70
C ARG A 173 -16.41 5.37 3.87
N THR A 174 -16.57 5.40 2.55
CA THR A 174 -15.60 4.83 1.60
C THR A 174 -14.54 5.84 1.15
N ASP A 175 -14.74 7.13 1.44
CA ASP A 175 -13.75 8.17 1.18
C ASP A 175 -13.73 9.29 2.24
N VAL A 176 -12.59 9.95 2.36
CA VAL A 176 -12.34 11.10 3.23
C VAL A 176 -11.84 12.25 2.35
N GLY A 177 -12.52 13.40 2.43
CA GLY A 177 -12.14 14.61 1.71
C GLY A 177 -10.79 15.15 2.16
N ASP A 178 -10.11 15.88 1.28
CA ASP A 178 -8.82 16.53 1.60
C ASP A 178 -8.98 17.52 2.76
N ASP A 179 -10.01 18.37 2.73
CA ASP A 179 -10.26 19.39 3.75
C ASP A 179 -10.44 18.79 5.15
N GLU A 180 -11.13 17.66 5.26
CA GLU A 180 -11.33 17.00 6.55
C GLU A 180 -10.03 16.37 7.07
N ALA A 181 -9.25 15.74 6.18
CA ALA A 181 -7.98 15.16 6.56
C ALA A 181 -6.99 16.24 7.01
N VAL A 182 -6.97 17.39 6.32
CA VAL A 182 -6.15 18.54 6.72
C VAL A 182 -6.62 19.12 8.06
N ALA A 183 -7.93 19.31 8.25
CA ALA A 183 -8.46 19.82 9.52
C ALA A 183 -8.11 18.92 10.71
N PHE A 184 -8.17 17.59 10.53
CA PHE A 184 -7.76 16.65 11.57
C PHE A 184 -6.25 16.66 11.79
N LEU A 185 -5.44 16.82 10.73
CA LEU A 185 -3.99 16.95 10.84
C LEU A 185 -3.60 18.21 11.62
N ASP A 186 -4.29 19.33 11.38
CA ASP A 186 -4.07 20.58 12.11
C ASP A 186 -4.36 20.41 13.60
N GLU A 187 -5.49 19.78 13.94
CA GLU A 187 -5.82 19.45 15.33
C GLU A 187 -4.75 18.53 15.95
N LEU A 188 -4.28 17.54 15.18
CA LEU A 188 -3.28 16.58 15.62
C LEU A 188 -1.94 17.24 15.96
N LEU A 189 -1.50 18.20 15.14
CA LEU A 189 -0.22 18.91 15.29
C LEU A 189 -0.33 20.16 16.18
N GLY A 190 -1.52 20.48 16.68
CA GLY A 190 -1.74 21.59 17.61
C GLY A 190 -1.85 22.96 16.95
N GLY A 191 -2.26 23.03 15.69
CA GLY A 191 -2.41 24.26 14.91
C GLY A 191 -2.24 24.01 13.41
N ASP A 192 -1.93 25.07 12.65
CA ASP A 192 -1.71 24.98 11.20
C ASP A 192 -0.53 24.04 10.87
N ALA A 193 -0.81 22.94 10.16
CA ALA A 193 0.18 21.99 9.66
C ALA A 193 1.10 22.60 8.59
N GLY A 194 0.83 23.84 8.14
CA GLY A 194 1.61 24.57 7.14
C GLY A 194 1.39 24.05 5.72
N LEU A 195 0.31 23.30 5.49
CA LEU A 195 0.00 22.72 4.20
C LEU A 195 -0.55 23.78 3.23
N PRO A 196 -0.15 23.75 1.94
CA PRO A 196 -0.83 24.55 0.92
C PRO A 196 -2.33 24.22 0.89
N HIS A 197 -3.19 25.24 0.77
CA HIS A 197 -4.65 25.01 0.77
C HIS A 197 -5.16 24.23 -0.45
N SER A 198 -4.37 24.14 -1.52
CA SER A 198 -4.75 23.40 -2.74
C SER A 198 -3.97 22.09 -2.85
N PRO A 199 -4.66 20.94 -2.97
CA PRO A 199 -4.02 19.63 -3.16
C PRO A 199 -3.09 19.56 -4.36
N SER A 200 -3.37 20.34 -5.41
CA SER A 200 -2.54 20.43 -6.62
C SER A 200 -1.13 20.98 -6.37
N ARG A 201 -0.91 21.63 -5.22
CA ARG A 201 0.36 22.25 -4.82
C ARG A 201 1.13 21.41 -3.80
N TRP A 202 0.57 20.30 -3.34
CA TRP A 202 1.23 19.43 -2.37
C TRP A 202 2.43 18.73 -3.02
N GLY A 203 3.56 18.76 -2.31
CA GLY A 203 4.65 17.84 -2.59
C GLY A 203 4.30 16.42 -2.14
N LEU A 204 5.24 15.50 -2.39
CA LEU A 204 5.02 14.09 -2.14
C LEU A 204 4.79 13.79 -0.64
N TRP A 205 5.56 14.42 0.24
CA TRP A 205 5.47 14.18 1.68
C TRP A 205 4.18 14.76 2.27
N GLU A 206 3.68 15.89 1.74
CA GLU A 206 2.38 16.43 2.11
C GLU A 206 1.25 15.48 1.72
N ILE A 207 1.30 14.92 0.51
CA ILE A 207 0.32 13.92 0.06
C ILE A 207 0.37 12.69 0.98
N ASP A 208 1.56 12.29 1.43
CA ASP A 208 1.73 11.10 2.28
C ASP A 208 1.14 11.30 3.68
N MET A 209 1.36 12.47 4.28
CA MET A 209 0.74 12.82 5.55
C MET A 209 -0.78 12.80 5.43
N VAL A 210 -1.33 13.45 4.40
CA VAL A 210 -2.78 13.46 4.16
C VAL A 210 -3.30 12.05 3.89
N ALA A 211 -2.56 11.21 3.15
CA ALA A 211 -2.94 9.84 2.89
C ALA A 211 -2.98 8.99 4.18
N ALA A 212 -1.99 9.14 5.06
CA ALA A 212 -1.96 8.46 6.35
C ALA A 212 -3.15 8.89 7.23
N VAL A 213 -3.48 10.18 7.26
CA VAL A 213 -4.65 10.70 7.99
C VAL A 213 -5.95 10.19 7.39
N LYS A 214 -6.12 10.21 6.07
CA LYS A 214 -7.31 9.68 5.41
C LYS A 214 -7.51 8.21 5.71
N ARG A 215 -6.43 7.42 5.68
CA ARG A 215 -6.46 6.01 6.03
C ARG A 215 -6.98 5.82 7.45
N HIS A 216 -6.43 6.58 8.41
CA HIS A 216 -6.90 6.57 9.79
C HIS A 216 -8.39 6.93 9.90
N LEU A 217 -8.84 8.00 9.23
CA LEU A 217 -10.22 8.47 9.30
C LEU A 217 -11.23 7.56 8.60
N LEU A 218 -10.78 6.73 7.64
CA LEU A 218 -11.59 5.65 7.05
C LEU A 218 -11.81 4.48 8.02
N GLU A 219 -10.91 4.30 8.98
CA GLU A 219 -10.98 3.23 9.97
C GLU A 219 -11.67 3.70 11.26
N THR A 220 -11.27 4.86 11.75
CA THR A 220 -11.75 5.47 12.99
C THR A 220 -12.08 6.94 12.74
N PRO A 221 -13.36 7.35 12.82
CA PRO A 221 -13.74 8.76 12.70
C PRO A 221 -13.00 9.64 13.71
N ALA A 222 -12.77 10.91 13.36
CA ALA A 222 -12.06 11.88 14.22
C ALA A 222 -12.64 11.94 15.65
N SER A 223 -13.97 11.91 15.77
CA SER A 223 -14.70 11.94 17.04
C SER A 223 -14.54 10.67 17.88
N ALA A 224 -14.20 9.54 17.27
CA ALA A 224 -13.98 8.25 17.93
C ALA A 224 -12.49 7.94 18.13
N THR A 225 -11.59 8.83 17.69
CA THR A 225 -10.14 8.59 17.78
C THR A 225 -9.65 8.81 19.20
N SER A 226 -9.15 7.75 19.82
CA SER A 226 -8.56 7.77 21.16
C SER A 226 -7.21 8.51 21.21
N ALA A 227 -6.78 8.90 22.42
CA ALA A 227 -5.48 9.55 22.62
C ALA A 227 -4.31 8.66 22.14
N ALA A 228 -4.36 7.36 22.42
CA ALA A 228 -3.32 6.42 21.98
C ALA A 228 -3.22 6.33 20.45
N GLN A 229 -4.37 6.33 19.74
CA GLN A 229 -4.39 6.34 18.28
C GLN A 229 -3.88 7.68 17.71
N ARG A 230 -4.18 8.81 18.36
CA ARG A 230 -3.62 10.10 17.98
C ARG A 230 -2.10 10.10 18.10
N ASP A 231 -1.56 9.58 19.19
CA ASP A 231 -0.11 9.52 19.39
C ASP A 231 0.56 8.56 18.39
N ASP A 232 -0.08 7.46 18.05
CA ASP A 232 0.42 6.57 17.01
C ASP A 232 0.44 7.23 15.62
N LEU A 233 -0.66 7.90 15.26
CA LEU A 233 -0.73 8.65 14.01
C LEU A 233 0.32 9.77 13.98
N ARG A 234 0.52 10.51 15.08
CA ARG A 234 1.60 11.51 15.17
C ARG A 234 2.97 10.92 14.89
N ARG A 235 3.30 9.77 15.48
CA ARG A 235 4.57 9.08 15.23
C ARG A 235 4.73 8.71 13.76
N ARG A 236 3.66 8.23 13.11
CA ARG A 236 3.67 7.95 11.66
C ARG A 236 3.88 9.21 10.83
N ILE A 237 3.23 10.32 11.16
CA ILE A 237 3.44 11.62 10.48
C ILE A 237 4.88 12.11 10.66
N VAL A 238 5.44 12.02 11.87
CA VAL A 238 6.85 12.38 12.13
C VAL A 238 7.80 11.52 11.29
N ALA A 239 7.57 10.21 11.20
CA ALA A 239 8.38 9.32 10.37
C ALA A 239 8.35 9.71 8.87
N ILE A 240 7.20 10.15 8.35
CA ILE A 240 7.07 10.68 6.98
C ILE A 240 7.93 11.94 6.81
N LEU A 241 7.87 12.87 7.77
CA LEU A 241 8.66 14.11 7.76
C LEU A 241 10.17 13.84 7.84
N GLU A 242 10.59 12.94 8.72
CA GLU A 242 12.00 12.53 8.86
C GLU A 242 12.54 11.89 7.57
N SER A 243 11.75 11.02 6.95
CA SER A 243 12.06 10.42 5.65
C SER A 243 12.19 11.48 4.54
N ALA A 244 11.27 12.44 4.49
CA ALA A 244 11.31 13.54 3.53
C ALA A 244 12.54 14.45 3.73
N ALA A 245 12.91 14.72 4.99
CA ALA A 245 14.10 15.49 5.34
C ALA A 245 15.38 14.76 4.93
N ALA A 246 15.46 13.44 5.15
CA ALA A 246 16.58 12.61 4.72
C ALA A 246 16.72 12.57 3.18
N ASP A 247 15.61 12.44 2.45
CA ASP A 247 15.57 12.48 0.99
C ASP A 247 16.03 13.86 0.46
N LEU A 248 15.65 14.96 1.13
CA LEU A 248 16.11 16.29 0.77
C LEU A 248 17.63 16.46 0.99
N LYS A 249 18.14 15.99 2.13
CA LYS A 249 19.56 16.04 2.47
C LYS A 249 20.41 15.27 1.45
N SER A 250 20.03 14.04 1.13
CA SER A 250 20.74 13.21 0.14
C SER A 250 20.77 13.85 -1.26
N ARG A 251 19.65 14.47 -1.69
CA ARG A 251 19.58 15.20 -2.96
C ARG A 251 20.50 16.43 -2.98
N ASN A 252 20.57 17.17 -1.87
CA ASN A 252 21.43 18.34 -1.75
C ASN A 252 22.91 17.95 -1.76
N GLU A 253 23.28 16.86 -1.07
CA GLU A 253 24.64 16.31 -1.09
C GLU A 253 25.02 15.82 -2.50
N ALA A 254 24.12 15.13 -3.20
CA ALA A 254 24.35 14.69 -4.58
C ALA A 254 24.48 15.87 -5.57
N LYS A 255 23.72 16.96 -5.36
CA LYS A 255 23.88 18.20 -6.15
C LYS A 255 25.21 18.88 -5.85
N ALA A 256 25.61 18.97 -4.58
CA ALA A 256 26.90 19.54 -4.19
C ALA A 256 28.08 18.73 -4.76
N ALA A 257 27.99 17.39 -4.77
CA ALA A 257 29.00 16.52 -5.38
C ALA A 257 29.12 16.68 -6.91
N LYS A 258 28.03 17.07 -7.61
CA LYS A 258 28.06 17.40 -9.04
C LYS A 258 28.68 18.77 -9.32
N VAL A 259 28.71 19.68 -8.34
CA VAL A 259 29.45 20.94 -8.41
C VAL A 259 30.91 20.64 -8.03
N ARG A 260 31.71 20.19 -9.00
CA ARG A 260 33.17 20.13 -8.82
C ARG A 260 33.66 21.49 -8.31
N PRO A 261 34.45 21.56 -7.21
CA PRO A 261 35.10 22.80 -6.84
C PRO A 261 35.93 23.25 -8.04
N GLY A 262 35.74 24.50 -8.46
CA GLY A 262 36.28 25.05 -9.69
C GLY A 262 37.76 24.76 -9.85
N GLY A 263 38.08 23.70 -10.58
CA GLY A 263 39.39 23.54 -11.17
C GLY A 263 39.58 24.74 -12.07
N GLN A 264 40.50 25.63 -11.70
CA GLN A 264 41.00 26.72 -12.53
C GLN A 264 41.19 26.17 -13.94
N ARG A 265 40.26 26.52 -14.84
CA ARG A 265 40.43 26.30 -16.27
C ARG A 265 41.52 27.27 -16.68
N THR A 266 42.78 26.84 -16.59
CA THR A 266 43.91 27.51 -17.21
C THR A 266 43.66 27.44 -18.71
N GLN A 267 42.91 28.42 -19.23
CA GLN A 267 42.86 28.64 -20.66
C GLN A 267 44.30 28.90 -21.12
N PRO A 268 44.84 28.15 -22.08
CA PRO A 268 46.12 28.49 -22.65
C PRO A 268 45.97 29.87 -23.30
N LYS A 269 46.69 30.87 -22.77
CA LYS A 269 46.77 32.20 -23.38
C LYS A 269 47.21 32.02 -24.84
N LYS A 270 46.31 32.29 -25.79
CA LYS A 270 46.64 32.38 -27.22
C LYS A 270 47.83 33.32 -27.37
N ARG A 271 49.01 32.77 -27.68
CA ARG A 271 50.17 33.55 -28.09
C ARG A 271 49.81 34.24 -29.39
N LYS A 272 49.83 35.58 -29.40
CA LYS A 272 49.69 36.37 -30.63
C LYS A 272 50.82 35.98 -31.61
N PRO A 273 50.55 35.85 -32.92
CA PRO A 273 51.58 35.58 -33.89
C PRO A 273 52.58 36.73 -33.90
N ARG A 274 53.86 36.40 -33.77
CA ARG A 274 54.98 37.34 -33.80
C ARG A 274 55.08 37.86 -35.23
N LYS A 275 54.82 39.15 -35.47
CA LYS A 275 55.15 39.81 -36.74
C LYS A 275 56.66 39.74 -36.93
N GLY A 276 57.09 38.90 -37.87
CA GLY A 276 58.44 38.87 -38.44
C GLY A 276 58.42 39.54 -39.81
N ARG A 277 59.51 40.24 -40.09
CA ARG A 277 59.82 41.06 -41.28
C ARG A 277 59.62 40.34 -42.60
#